data_AF-A0A314XRH3-F1
#
_entry.id   AF-A0A314XRH3-F1
#
_cell.length_a   1.000
_cell.length_b   1.000
_cell.length_c   1.000
_cell.angle_alpha   90.00
_cell.angle_beta   90.00
_cell.angle_gamma   90.00
#
_symmetry.space_group_name_H-M   'P 1'
#
loop_
_entity.id
_entity.type
_entity.pdbx_description
1 polymer ?
#
loop_
_entity_poly.entity_id
_entity_poly.type
_entity_poly.pdbx_seq_one_letter_code
_entity_poly.pdbx_strand_id
1 'polypeptide(L)'
;MMPFYSYDIPHTCGPEPAICCQFDFARMRGFMYELCPWGEHPVETNQENVQERALILLDQYRKNQHYTGQIHFLFPLGDDFRYISIDEAEAQFRNYQMLFDYINSNPSLNTEAKFGTLEDYFRTLREEAERINHSLPGEIGSGQVGGFPSLSGDFFTYADRQQDYWSGYYVSRPFFKAVDRILEQTLRTTDMMMAFLLGYCQRAQCEKLPMGFSYKLAAARRNLALFQHHDGVTGTAKDHVVLDYGTDAHFFAGLADFHV
;
A
#
# COMPACT_ATOMS: atom_id res chain seq x y z
N MET A 1 3.51 -0.20 -11.42
CA MET A 1 3.21 1.21 -11.10
C MET A 1 1.73 1.42 -11.36
N MET A 2 0.99 2.04 -10.44
CA MET A 2 -0.43 2.38 -10.69
C MET A 2 -0.51 3.64 -11.57
N PRO A 3 -1.47 3.73 -12.51
CA PRO A 3 -1.45 4.74 -13.57
C PRO A 3 -2.06 6.09 -13.19
N PHE A 4 -2.68 6.22 -12.02
CA PHE A 4 -3.54 7.35 -11.67
C PHE A 4 -3.08 8.08 -10.40
N TYR A 5 -3.77 9.18 -10.10
CA TYR A 5 -3.37 10.19 -9.13
C TYR A 5 -3.30 9.70 -7.67
N SER A 6 -4.25 8.87 -7.24
CA SER A 6 -4.40 8.40 -5.86
C SER A 6 -4.59 6.88 -5.84
N TYR A 7 -4.49 6.29 -4.65
CA TYR A 7 -4.83 4.88 -4.40
C TYR A 7 -6.28 4.67 -3.95
N ASP A 8 -7.02 5.75 -3.74
CA ASP A 8 -8.44 5.71 -3.39
C ASP A 8 -9.29 5.09 -4.51
N ILE A 9 -10.49 4.62 -4.17
CA ILE A 9 -11.43 3.99 -5.12
C ILE A 9 -11.73 4.89 -6.34
N PRO A 10 -12.00 6.21 -6.16
CA PRO A 10 -12.18 7.11 -7.30
C PRO A 10 -11.01 7.13 -8.30
N HIS A 11 -9.78 6.90 -7.87
CA HIS A 11 -8.60 6.95 -8.75
C HIS A 11 -8.00 5.58 -9.04
N THR A 12 -8.67 4.46 -8.73
CA THR A 12 -8.16 3.12 -9.06
C THR A 12 -8.99 2.40 -10.10
N CYS A 13 -10.29 2.66 -10.20
CA CYS A 13 -11.16 1.92 -11.12
C CYS A 13 -10.89 2.25 -12.61
N GLY A 14 -10.42 3.45 -12.92
CA GLY A 14 -10.31 3.95 -14.29
C GLY A 14 -9.98 5.44 -14.34
N PRO A 15 -9.90 6.01 -15.55
CA PRO A 15 -9.44 7.39 -15.74
C PRO A 15 -10.47 8.45 -15.33
N GLU A 16 -11.73 8.09 -15.10
CA GLU A 16 -12.81 9.05 -14.79
C GLU A 16 -13.25 8.94 -13.32
N PRO A 17 -12.68 9.75 -12.43
CA PRO A 17 -12.93 9.59 -10.99
C PRO A 17 -14.38 9.91 -10.59
N ALA A 18 -15.08 10.75 -11.36
CA ALA A 18 -16.51 10.98 -11.19
C ALA A 18 -17.36 9.71 -11.39
N ILE A 19 -16.93 8.80 -12.27
CA ILE A 19 -17.57 7.51 -12.49
C ILE A 19 -17.13 6.52 -11.42
N CYS A 20 -15.81 6.40 -11.20
CA CYS A 20 -15.26 5.47 -10.22
C CYS A 20 -15.76 5.71 -8.80
N CYS A 21 -15.95 6.97 -8.41
CA CYS A 21 -16.50 7.31 -7.10
C CYS A 21 -17.90 6.74 -6.88
N GLN A 22 -18.70 6.56 -7.93
CA GLN A 22 -20.01 5.93 -7.83
C GLN A 22 -19.92 4.44 -7.44
N PHE A 23 -18.74 3.82 -7.50
CA PHE A 23 -18.51 2.43 -7.09
C PHE A 23 -17.80 2.33 -5.74
N ASP A 24 -17.57 3.45 -5.05
CA ASP A 24 -17.22 3.45 -3.64
C ASP A 24 -18.49 3.42 -2.78
N PHE A 25 -19.04 2.24 -2.52
CA PHE A 25 -20.34 2.09 -1.86
C PHE A 25 -20.39 2.63 -0.41
N ALA A 26 -19.24 2.91 0.21
CA ALA A 26 -19.23 3.59 1.51
C ALA A 26 -19.46 5.11 1.41
N ARG A 27 -19.50 5.67 0.21
CA ARG A 27 -19.91 7.06 -0.05
C ARG A 27 -21.42 7.18 -0.34
N MET A 28 -22.18 6.09 -0.18
CA MET A 28 -23.64 6.15 -0.16
C MET A 28 -24.13 6.98 1.04
N ARG A 29 -25.30 7.60 0.88
CA ARG A 29 -25.93 8.34 1.99
C ARG A 29 -26.19 7.39 3.16
N GLY A 30 -25.79 7.79 4.36
CA GLY A 30 -25.97 7.00 5.60
C GLY A 30 -24.66 6.43 6.17
N PHE A 31 -23.57 6.43 5.39
CA PHE A 31 -22.23 6.12 5.89
C PHE A 31 -21.50 7.36 6.39
N MET A 32 -20.42 7.16 7.15
CA MET A 32 -19.62 8.23 7.77
C MET A 32 -18.69 8.95 6.77
N TYR A 33 -18.48 8.38 5.58
CA TYR A 33 -17.53 8.90 4.60
C TYR A 33 -18.10 10.07 3.79
N GLU A 34 -17.20 10.91 3.27
CA GLU A 34 -17.58 12.04 2.43
C GLU A 34 -18.23 11.58 1.13
N LEU A 35 -19.28 12.30 0.74
CA LEU A 35 -19.93 12.13 -0.55
C LEU A 35 -18.95 12.38 -1.71
N CYS A 36 -19.26 11.82 -2.88
CA CYS A 36 -18.45 12.03 -4.07
C CYS A 36 -18.37 13.53 -4.43
N PRO A 37 -17.15 14.10 -4.56
CA PRO A 37 -16.97 15.52 -4.83
C PRO A 37 -17.44 15.93 -6.24
N TRP A 38 -17.66 14.97 -7.14
CA TRP A 38 -18.14 15.18 -8.50
C TRP A 38 -19.67 15.27 -8.63
N GLY A 39 -20.42 15.22 -7.53
CA GLY A 39 -21.88 15.36 -7.52
C GLY A 39 -22.67 14.11 -7.90
N GLU A 40 -22.01 13.08 -8.45
CA GLU A 40 -22.59 11.78 -8.74
C GLU A 40 -22.24 10.78 -7.63
N HIS A 41 -23.25 10.32 -6.89
CA HIS A 41 -23.05 9.46 -5.71
C HIS A 41 -23.31 7.98 -6.03
N PRO A 42 -22.72 7.06 -5.25
CA PRO A 42 -23.02 5.64 -5.39
C PRO A 42 -24.51 5.37 -5.14
N VAL A 43 -25.05 4.46 -5.93
CA VAL A 43 -26.40 3.91 -5.77
C VAL A 43 -26.25 2.41 -5.60
N GLU A 44 -27.00 1.85 -4.66
CA GLU A 44 -27.03 0.41 -4.40
C GLU A 44 -27.38 -0.37 -5.68
N THR A 45 -26.54 -1.34 -6.02
CA THR A 45 -26.72 -2.28 -7.09
C THR A 45 -27.87 -3.24 -6.74
N ASN A 46 -28.80 -3.38 -7.66
CA ASN A 46 -29.96 -4.26 -7.56
C ASN A 46 -30.28 -4.86 -8.94
N GLN A 47 -31.32 -5.70 -9.02
CA GLN A 47 -31.67 -6.37 -10.28
C GLN A 47 -32.11 -5.42 -11.41
N GLU A 48 -32.60 -4.23 -11.08
CA GLU A 48 -33.06 -3.25 -12.07
C GLU A 48 -31.90 -2.48 -12.70
N ASN A 49 -30.83 -2.21 -11.94
CA ASN A 49 -29.71 -1.38 -12.40
C ASN A 49 -28.40 -2.17 -12.66
N VAL A 50 -28.29 -3.44 -12.25
CA VAL A 50 -27.02 -4.20 -12.31
C VAL A 50 -26.41 -4.23 -13.71
N GLN A 51 -27.23 -4.37 -14.75
CA GLN A 51 -26.76 -4.36 -16.13
C GLN A 51 -26.07 -3.04 -16.48
N GLU A 52 -26.74 -1.91 -16.26
CA GLU A 52 -26.21 -0.59 -16.57
C GLU A 52 -24.93 -0.33 -15.77
N ARG A 53 -24.98 -0.59 -14.46
CA ARG A 53 -23.87 -0.35 -13.52
C ARG A 53 -22.66 -1.20 -13.86
N ALA A 54 -22.85 -2.48 -14.20
CA ALA A 54 -21.78 -3.38 -14.59
C ALA A 54 -21.10 -2.93 -15.90
N LEU A 55 -21.88 -2.46 -16.88
CA LEU A 55 -21.33 -1.95 -18.13
C LEU A 55 -20.52 -0.65 -17.93
N ILE A 56 -20.98 0.25 -17.07
CA ILE A 56 -20.25 1.48 -16.71
C ILE A 56 -18.93 1.14 -16.02
N LEU A 57 -18.94 0.24 -15.03
CA LEU A 57 -17.71 -0.18 -14.35
C LEU A 57 -16.73 -0.86 -15.31
N LEU A 58 -17.26 -1.76 -16.16
CA LEU A 58 -16.45 -2.51 -17.11
C LEU A 58 -15.81 -1.60 -18.17
N ASP A 59 -16.50 -0.53 -18.59
CA ASP A 59 -15.93 0.49 -19.46
C ASP A 59 -14.71 1.17 -18.82
N GLN A 60 -14.79 1.56 -17.54
CA GLN A 60 -13.65 2.10 -16.80
C GLN A 60 -12.50 1.10 -16.68
N TYR A 61 -12.80 -0.17 -16.36
CA TYR A 61 -11.80 -1.23 -16.30
C TYR A 61 -11.09 -1.43 -17.64
N ARG A 62 -11.84 -1.44 -18.76
CA ARG A 62 -11.26 -1.61 -20.10
C ARG A 62 -10.43 -0.41 -20.54
N LYS A 63 -10.76 0.81 -20.14
CA LYS A 63 -9.94 2.00 -20.42
C LYS A 63 -8.52 1.87 -19.85
N ASN A 64 -8.32 1.08 -18.78
CA ASN A 64 -6.98 0.79 -18.26
C ASN A 64 -6.08 0.03 -19.25
N GLN A 65 -6.66 -0.76 -20.17
CA GLN A 65 -5.90 -1.45 -21.23
C GLN A 65 -5.11 -0.50 -22.10
N HIS A 66 -5.65 0.71 -22.34
CA HIS A 66 -4.97 1.71 -23.14
C HIS A 66 -3.65 2.19 -22.51
N TYR A 67 -3.57 2.20 -21.18
CA TYR A 67 -2.41 2.72 -20.45
C TYR A 67 -1.35 1.65 -20.17
N THR A 68 -1.76 0.39 -19.96
CA THR A 68 -0.83 -0.68 -19.56
C THR A 68 -0.47 -1.63 -20.68
N GLY A 69 -1.29 -1.72 -21.74
CA GLY A 69 -1.17 -2.76 -22.77
C GLY A 69 -1.43 -4.19 -22.27
N GLN A 70 -1.83 -4.36 -21.01
CA GLN A 70 -2.08 -5.66 -20.38
C GLN A 70 -3.53 -6.09 -20.55
N ILE A 71 -3.80 -7.38 -20.33
CA ILE A 71 -5.18 -7.93 -20.33
C ILE A 71 -5.65 -8.35 -18.93
N HIS A 72 -4.73 -8.39 -17.95
CA HIS A 72 -5.02 -8.65 -16.54
C HIS A 72 -4.80 -7.37 -15.73
N PHE A 73 -5.75 -7.03 -14.88
CA PHE A 73 -5.76 -5.78 -14.12
C PHE A 73 -5.94 -6.04 -12.63
N LEU A 74 -5.29 -5.20 -11.84
CA LEU A 74 -5.52 -5.07 -10.40
C LEU A 74 -6.24 -3.75 -10.15
N PHE A 75 -7.39 -3.81 -9.51
CA PHE A 75 -8.16 -2.65 -9.08
C PHE A 75 -8.19 -2.63 -7.54
N PRO A 76 -7.32 -1.85 -6.88
CA PRO A 76 -7.40 -1.67 -5.44
C PRO A 76 -8.75 -1.09 -5.04
N LEU A 77 -9.43 -1.75 -4.11
CA LEU A 77 -10.73 -1.32 -3.59
C LEU A 77 -10.57 -0.93 -2.12
N GLY A 78 -10.07 0.27 -1.88
CA GLY A 78 -9.76 0.76 -0.54
C GLY A 78 -9.32 2.23 -0.55
N ASP A 79 -8.99 2.71 0.63
CA ASP A 79 -8.61 4.09 0.95
C ASP A 79 -8.09 4.09 2.42
N ASP A 80 -7.81 5.27 2.98
CA ASP A 80 -7.41 5.43 4.37
C ASP A 80 -8.46 4.90 5.35
N PHE A 81 -8.01 4.02 6.26
CA PHE A 81 -8.81 3.46 7.36
C PHE A 81 -10.18 2.90 6.92
N ARG A 82 -10.23 2.19 5.79
CA ARG A 82 -11.44 1.53 5.28
C ARG A 82 -11.66 0.14 5.89
N TYR A 83 -12.84 -0.40 5.66
CA TYR A 83 -13.34 -1.69 6.15
C TYR A 83 -13.37 -1.79 7.67
N ILE A 84 -13.69 -0.68 8.34
CA ILE A 84 -13.73 -0.60 9.81
C ILE A 84 -15.06 -1.09 10.41
N SER A 85 -16.13 -1.15 9.60
CA SER A 85 -17.45 -1.61 10.02
C SER A 85 -17.99 -2.72 9.12
N ILE A 86 -18.84 -3.57 9.69
CA ILE A 86 -19.50 -4.66 8.96
C ILE A 86 -20.41 -4.10 7.87
N ASP A 87 -21.21 -3.08 8.18
CA ASP A 87 -22.13 -2.46 7.22
C ASP A 87 -21.40 -1.92 5.98
N GLU A 88 -20.22 -1.32 6.18
CA GLU A 88 -19.37 -0.83 5.10
C GLU A 88 -18.83 -1.98 4.26
N ALA A 89 -18.28 -3.01 4.91
CA ALA A 89 -17.76 -4.18 4.22
C ALA A 89 -18.87 -4.89 3.43
N GLU A 90 -20.04 -5.10 4.03
CA GLU A 90 -21.19 -5.71 3.36
C GLU A 90 -21.69 -4.86 2.18
N ALA A 91 -21.73 -3.53 2.31
CA ALA A 91 -22.09 -2.65 1.22
C ALA A 91 -21.09 -2.80 0.05
N GLN A 92 -19.78 -2.83 0.31
CA GLN A 92 -18.80 -3.05 -0.76
C GLN A 92 -18.94 -4.45 -1.38
N PHE A 93 -18.86 -5.50 -0.57
CA PHE A 93 -18.85 -6.88 -1.07
C PHE A 93 -20.14 -7.26 -1.78
N ARG A 94 -21.31 -6.93 -1.22
CA ARG A 94 -22.61 -7.29 -1.83
C ARG A 94 -22.77 -6.64 -3.20
N ASN A 95 -22.50 -5.34 -3.28
CA ASN A 95 -22.70 -4.60 -4.53
C ASN A 95 -21.71 -5.07 -5.61
N TYR A 96 -20.42 -5.24 -5.27
CA TYR A 96 -19.44 -5.75 -6.23
C TYR A 96 -19.71 -7.20 -6.64
N GLN A 97 -20.18 -8.06 -5.73
CA GLN A 97 -20.56 -9.43 -6.07
C GLN A 97 -21.65 -9.46 -7.13
N MET A 98 -22.69 -8.63 -7.00
CA MET A 98 -23.75 -8.52 -8.02
C MET A 98 -23.21 -8.06 -9.39
N LEU A 99 -22.28 -7.09 -9.39
CA LEU A 99 -21.64 -6.62 -10.63
C LEU A 99 -20.79 -7.72 -11.27
N PHE A 100 -19.99 -8.45 -10.47
CA PHE A 100 -19.15 -9.54 -10.95
C PHE A 100 -19.98 -10.72 -11.46
N ASP A 101 -21.05 -11.09 -10.76
CA ASP A 101 -21.97 -12.15 -11.18
C ASP A 101 -22.56 -11.82 -12.55
N TYR A 102 -23.03 -10.58 -12.75
CA TYR A 102 -23.52 -10.12 -14.05
C TYR A 102 -22.42 -10.16 -15.11
N ILE A 103 -21.22 -9.62 -14.84
CA ILE A 103 -20.13 -9.61 -15.83
C ILE A 103 -19.78 -11.05 -16.26
N ASN A 104 -19.61 -11.94 -15.29
CA ASN A 104 -19.18 -13.31 -15.50
C ASN A 104 -20.27 -14.19 -16.15
N SER A 105 -21.55 -13.88 -15.92
CA SER A 105 -22.67 -14.62 -16.55
C SER A 105 -22.95 -14.22 -18.00
N ASN A 106 -22.29 -13.20 -18.53
CA ASN A 106 -22.52 -12.67 -19.87
C ASN A 106 -21.29 -12.91 -20.78
N PRO A 107 -21.25 -14.03 -21.53
CA PRO A 107 -20.10 -14.37 -22.38
C PRO A 107 -19.77 -13.32 -23.45
N SER A 108 -20.75 -12.50 -23.88
CA SER A 108 -20.52 -11.41 -24.83
C SER A 108 -19.58 -10.31 -24.30
N LEU A 109 -19.38 -10.24 -22.99
CA LEU A 109 -18.47 -9.29 -22.36
C LEU A 109 -17.01 -9.75 -22.37
N ASN A 110 -16.70 -11.02 -22.67
CA ASN A 110 -15.32 -11.54 -22.73
C ASN A 110 -14.46 -11.09 -21.53
N THR A 111 -15.01 -11.11 -20.32
CA THR A 111 -14.34 -10.61 -19.12
C THR A 111 -14.64 -11.53 -17.95
N GLU A 112 -13.63 -11.79 -17.12
CA GLU A 112 -13.77 -12.42 -15.82
C GLU A 112 -13.39 -11.39 -14.75
N ALA A 113 -14.30 -11.12 -13.81
CA ALA A 113 -14.07 -10.24 -12.67
C ALA A 113 -14.25 -11.02 -11.37
N LYS A 114 -13.32 -10.86 -10.43
CA LYS A 114 -13.37 -11.51 -9.11
C LYS A 114 -12.62 -10.69 -8.08
N PHE A 115 -12.97 -10.89 -6.82
CA PHE A 115 -12.08 -10.49 -5.72
C PHE A 115 -10.81 -11.32 -5.77
N GLY A 116 -9.69 -10.68 -5.45
CA GLY A 116 -8.39 -11.33 -5.44
C GLY A 116 -7.41 -10.58 -4.55
N THR A 117 -6.28 -11.20 -4.35
CA THR A 117 -5.15 -10.65 -3.60
C THR A 117 -4.08 -10.10 -4.54
N LEU A 118 -3.12 -9.37 -3.98
CA LEU A 118 -1.93 -8.94 -4.74
C LEU A 118 -1.11 -10.13 -5.26
N GLU A 119 -1.11 -11.24 -4.50
CA GLU A 119 -0.46 -12.49 -4.91
C GLU A 119 -1.14 -13.10 -6.13
N ASP A 120 -2.48 -13.14 -6.16
CA ASP A 120 -3.25 -13.63 -7.30
C ASP A 120 -2.89 -12.87 -8.58
N TYR A 121 -2.87 -11.53 -8.52
CA TYR A 121 -2.53 -10.69 -9.66
C TYR A 121 -1.13 -10.98 -10.20
N PHE A 122 -0.11 -10.99 -9.33
CA PHE A 122 1.27 -11.22 -9.78
C PHE A 122 1.52 -12.67 -10.22
N ARG A 123 0.80 -13.64 -9.66
CA ARG A 123 0.82 -15.02 -10.16
C ARG A 123 0.26 -15.08 -11.57
N THR A 124 -0.92 -14.52 -11.82
CA THR A 124 -1.55 -14.50 -13.15
C THR A 124 -0.66 -13.79 -14.18
N LEU A 125 -0.04 -12.66 -13.82
CA LEU A 125 0.89 -11.98 -14.74
C LEU A 125 2.12 -12.82 -15.12
N ARG A 126 2.69 -13.57 -14.17
CA ARG A 126 3.84 -14.44 -14.45
C ARG A 126 3.45 -15.61 -15.35
N GLU A 127 2.33 -16.26 -15.06
CA GLU A 127 1.80 -17.36 -15.87
C GLU A 127 1.51 -16.89 -17.31
N GLU A 128 0.96 -15.69 -17.48
CA GLU A 128 0.68 -15.14 -18.81
C GLU A 128 1.97 -14.78 -19.57
N ALA A 129 2.98 -14.23 -18.88
CA ALA A 129 4.27 -13.89 -19.48
C ALA A 129 5.06 -15.13 -19.94
N GLU A 130 4.89 -16.28 -19.29
CA GLU A 130 5.45 -17.56 -19.73
C GLU A 130 4.76 -18.07 -21.01
N ARG A 131 3.47 -17.76 -21.19
CA ARG A 131 2.65 -18.23 -22.29
C ARG A 131 2.76 -17.33 -23.53
N ILE A 132 2.81 -16.02 -23.34
CA ILE A 132 2.81 -15.01 -24.40
C ILE A 132 4.05 -14.12 -24.24
N ASN A 133 4.90 -14.10 -25.27
CA ASN A 133 6.00 -13.15 -25.31
C ASN A 133 5.48 -11.76 -25.70
N HIS A 134 5.31 -10.89 -24.71
CA HIS A 134 4.90 -9.49 -24.90
C HIS A 134 6.03 -8.57 -25.41
N SER A 135 7.25 -9.10 -25.65
CA SER A 135 8.39 -8.27 -26.06
C SER A 135 8.19 -7.75 -27.48
N LEU A 136 8.40 -6.46 -27.69
CA LEU A 136 8.38 -5.90 -29.05
C LEU A 136 9.61 -6.38 -29.85
N PRO A 137 9.50 -6.47 -31.20
CA PRO A 137 10.66 -6.81 -32.03
C PRO A 137 11.82 -5.84 -31.82
N GLY A 138 12.94 -6.35 -31.29
CA GLY A 138 14.15 -5.56 -31.02
C GLY A 138 14.30 -5.07 -29.57
N GLU A 139 13.32 -5.30 -28.70
CA GLU A 139 13.48 -5.07 -27.27
C GLU A 139 14.17 -6.26 -26.60
N ILE A 140 15.27 -5.97 -25.91
CA ILE A 140 15.83 -6.90 -24.93
C ILE A 140 14.91 -6.77 -23.70
N GLY A 141 13.87 -7.61 -23.65
CA GLY A 141 12.99 -7.70 -22.49
C GLY A 141 13.76 -7.97 -21.19
N SER A 142 13.11 -7.79 -20.05
CA SER A 142 13.73 -8.08 -18.76
C SER A 142 14.30 -9.51 -18.74
N GLY A 143 15.57 -9.65 -18.35
CA GLY A 143 16.22 -10.95 -18.20
C GLY A 143 15.62 -11.82 -17.08
N GLN A 144 14.73 -11.26 -16.25
CA GLN A 144 14.03 -11.98 -15.19
C GLN A 144 12.61 -12.39 -15.58
N VAL A 145 11.90 -11.57 -16.37
CA VAL A 145 10.53 -11.84 -16.82
C VAL A 145 10.40 -11.39 -18.29
N GLY A 146 10.31 -12.37 -19.19
CA GLY A 146 10.11 -12.09 -20.62
C GLY A 146 8.83 -11.29 -20.87
N GLY A 147 8.85 -10.40 -21.88
CA GLY A 147 7.69 -9.59 -22.24
C GLY A 147 7.48 -8.29 -21.44
N PHE A 148 8.28 -8.03 -20.40
CA PHE A 148 8.26 -6.75 -19.67
C PHE A 148 9.50 -5.91 -19.97
N PRO A 149 9.37 -4.56 -20.00
CA PRO A 149 10.51 -3.68 -20.20
C PRO A 149 11.43 -3.70 -18.98
N SER A 150 12.72 -3.46 -19.21
CA SER A 150 13.69 -3.18 -18.14
C SER A 150 13.72 -1.68 -17.85
N LEU A 151 13.72 -1.29 -16.57
CA LEU A 151 13.79 0.09 -16.12
C LEU A 151 14.82 0.23 -14.99
N SER A 152 15.60 1.31 -15.02
CA SER A 152 16.59 1.63 -13.98
C SER A 152 16.53 3.12 -13.62
N GLY A 153 16.79 3.46 -12.37
CA GLY A 153 16.67 4.82 -11.83
C GLY A 153 15.87 4.85 -10.54
N ASP A 154 15.40 6.04 -10.16
CA ASP A 154 14.47 6.25 -9.05
C ASP A 154 13.21 7.00 -9.52
N PHE A 155 12.31 7.31 -8.58
CA PHE A 155 11.11 8.10 -8.80
C PHE A 155 11.10 9.37 -7.95
N PHE A 156 12.27 10.00 -7.77
CA PHE A 156 12.40 11.27 -7.05
C PHE A 156 12.70 12.42 -8.03
N THR A 157 12.18 13.63 -7.80
CA THR A 157 11.25 14.06 -6.74
C THR A 157 9.81 13.95 -7.21
N TYR A 158 8.96 13.29 -6.40
CA TYR A 158 7.53 13.14 -6.68
C TYR A 158 6.81 14.50 -6.70
N ALA A 159 5.89 14.67 -7.64
CA ALA A 159 4.91 15.74 -7.69
C ALA A 159 3.56 15.12 -8.05
N ASP A 160 2.56 15.31 -7.20
CA ASP A 160 1.21 14.79 -7.43
C ASP A 160 0.43 15.69 -8.39
N ARG A 161 0.72 17.00 -8.39
CA ARG A 161 0.14 17.99 -9.30
C ARG A 161 1.21 18.93 -9.83
N GLN A 162 1.20 19.20 -11.13
CA GLN A 162 1.95 20.26 -11.80
C GLN A 162 3.36 20.54 -11.20
N GLN A 163 3.49 21.58 -10.37
CA GLN A 163 4.74 22.04 -9.77
C GLN A 163 4.80 21.82 -8.24
N ASP A 164 3.86 21.06 -7.67
CA ASP A 164 3.80 20.73 -6.25
C ASP A 164 4.78 19.58 -5.96
N TYR A 165 6.08 19.88 -5.97
CA TYR A 165 7.13 18.90 -5.69
C TYR A 165 7.25 18.62 -4.19
N TRP A 166 7.20 17.34 -3.82
CA TRP A 166 7.25 16.90 -2.43
C TRP A 166 8.70 16.77 -1.94
N SER A 167 9.52 17.80 -2.14
CA SER A 167 10.91 17.84 -1.61
C SER A 167 11.01 18.38 -0.19
N GLY A 168 9.97 19.03 0.33
CA GLY A 168 9.98 19.63 1.66
C GLY A 168 10.15 18.61 2.80
N TYR A 169 9.60 17.40 2.66
CA TYR A 169 9.71 16.37 3.69
C TYR A 169 11.13 15.79 3.81
N TYR A 170 12.02 16.04 2.83
CA TYR A 170 13.43 15.66 2.92
C TYR A 170 14.13 16.33 4.11
N VAL A 171 13.68 17.52 4.52
CA VAL A 171 14.30 18.30 5.61
C VAL A 171 13.36 18.51 6.81
N SER A 172 12.06 18.30 6.64
CA SER A 172 11.06 18.51 7.71
C SER A 172 11.42 17.76 9.00
N ARG A 173 11.35 18.46 10.14
CA ARG A 173 11.70 17.93 11.48
C ARG A 173 13.10 17.29 11.54
N PRO A 174 14.17 18.04 11.22
CA PRO A 174 15.52 17.49 11.02
C PRO A 174 16.12 16.90 12.30
N PHE A 175 15.68 17.38 13.48
CA PHE A 175 16.08 16.81 14.77
C PHE A 175 15.76 15.30 14.84
N PHE A 176 14.53 14.91 14.52
CA PHE A 176 14.11 13.51 14.57
C PHE A 176 14.77 12.66 13.47
N LYS A 177 15.04 13.24 12.30
CA LYS A 177 15.84 12.59 11.24
C LYS A 177 17.29 12.33 11.68
N ALA A 178 17.89 13.21 12.49
CA ALA A 178 19.22 12.97 13.04
C ALA A 178 19.19 11.88 14.12
N VAL A 179 18.18 11.93 15.00
CA VAL A 179 17.97 10.93 16.06
C VAL A 179 17.73 9.53 15.48
N ASP A 180 17.03 9.42 14.35
CA ASP A 180 16.89 8.17 13.56
C ASP A 180 18.23 7.47 13.31
N ARG A 181 19.19 8.21 12.74
CA ARG A 181 20.52 7.69 12.41
C ARG A 181 21.33 7.27 13.63
N ILE A 182 21.18 8.01 14.74
CA ILE A 182 21.82 7.67 16.01
C ILE A 182 21.26 6.34 16.53
N LEU A 183 19.93 6.21 16.59
CA LEU A 183 19.29 4.98 17.07
C LEU A 183 19.62 3.78 16.17
N GLU A 184 19.60 3.95 14.85
CA GLU A 184 19.99 2.94 13.87
C GLU A 184 21.41 2.41 14.16
N GLN A 185 22.39 3.33 14.33
CA GLN A 185 23.76 2.97 14.64
C GLN A 185 23.87 2.25 16.00
N THR A 186 23.23 2.78 17.05
CA THR A 186 23.24 2.19 18.38
C THR A 186 22.65 0.78 18.37
N LEU A 187 21.50 0.58 17.72
CA LEU A 187 20.86 -0.74 17.64
C LEU A 187 21.72 -1.74 16.89
N ARG A 188 22.33 -1.34 15.77
CA ARG A 188 23.25 -2.19 15.02
C ARG A 188 24.44 -2.63 15.88
N THR A 189 25.05 -1.70 16.61
CA THR A 189 26.18 -2.01 17.50
C THR A 189 25.75 -2.96 18.61
N THR A 190 24.61 -2.69 19.27
CA THR A 190 24.07 -3.56 20.32
C THR A 190 23.79 -4.97 19.79
N ASP A 191 23.18 -5.09 18.61
CA ASP A 191 22.88 -6.38 17.98
C ASP A 191 24.14 -7.19 17.68
N MET A 192 25.17 -6.53 17.14
CA MET A 192 26.47 -7.16 16.89
C MET A 192 27.13 -7.62 18.20
N MET A 193 27.13 -6.78 19.24
CA MET A 193 27.68 -7.14 20.55
C MET A 193 26.95 -8.31 21.19
N MET A 194 25.61 -8.33 21.11
CA MET A 194 24.80 -9.43 21.60
C MET A 194 25.06 -10.72 20.82
N ALA A 195 25.24 -10.65 19.51
CA ALA A 195 25.58 -11.81 18.69
C ALA A 195 26.94 -12.40 19.08
N PHE A 196 27.97 -11.57 19.30
CA PHE A 196 29.27 -12.04 19.79
C PHE A 196 29.15 -12.64 21.19
N LEU A 197 28.48 -11.96 22.10
CA LEU A 197 28.29 -12.43 23.48
C LEU A 197 27.61 -13.81 23.51
N LEU A 198 26.50 -13.98 22.79
CA LEU A 198 25.77 -15.25 22.74
C LEU A 198 26.53 -16.33 21.97
N GLY A 199 27.28 -15.97 20.91
CA GLY A 199 28.05 -16.92 20.11
C GLY A 199 29.25 -17.52 20.84
N TYR A 200 29.91 -16.75 21.71
CA TYR A 200 31.04 -17.23 22.53
C TYR A 200 30.61 -17.95 23.82
N CYS A 201 29.34 -17.87 24.20
CA CYS A 201 28.86 -18.39 25.47
C CYS A 201 28.43 -19.86 25.35
N GLN A 202 29.11 -20.77 26.05
CA GLN A 202 28.64 -22.14 26.21
C GLN A 202 27.47 -22.20 27.21
N ARG A 203 26.44 -23.00 26.94
CA ARG A 203 25.13 -23.07 27.64
C ARG A 203 25.18 -22.84 29.17
N ALA A 204 26.12 -23.45 29.89
CA ALA A 204 26.22 -23.35 31.35
C ALA A 204 26.67 -21.97 31.88
N GLN A 205 27.41 -21.18 31.09
CA GLN A 205 27.89 -19.85 31.50
C GLN A 205 26.87 -18.74 31.20
N CYS A 206 25.92 -19.02 30.29
CA CYS A 206 24.89 -18.06 29.88
C CYS A 206 23.55 -18.19 30.62
N GLU A 207 23.34 -19.21 31.46
CA GLU A 207 22.16 -19.28 32.34
C GLU A 207 22.04 -18.04 33.26
N LYS A 208 23.17 -17.38 33.55
CA LYS A 208 23.22 -16.14 34.36
C LYS A 208 23.27 -14.87 33.52
N LEU A 209 23.35 -14.97 32.19
CA LEU A 209 23.30 -13.81 31.33
C LEU A 209 21.89 -13.22 31.43
N PRO A 210 21.72 -11.93 31.81
CA PRO A 210 20.40 -11.36 31.95
C PRO A 210 19.72 -11.22 30.58
N MET A 211 19.05 -12.28 30.14
CA MET A 211 18.13 -12.28 28.98
C MET A 211 16.95 -11.33 29.20
N GLY A 212 16.82 -10.76 30.41
CA GLY A 212 15.92 -9.67 30.74
C GLY A 212 16.12 -8.42 29.88
N PHE A 213 17.22 -8.28 29.12
CA PHE A 213 17.38 -7.18 28.17
C PHE A 213 16.73 -7.44 26.79
N SER A 214 16.35 -8.69 26.48
CA SER A 214 15.85 -9.07 25.15
C SER A 214 14.55 -8.36 24.75
N TYR A 215 13.65 -8.12 25.71
CA TYR A 215 12.41 -7.38 25.45
C TYR A 215 12.67 -5.90 25.18
N LYS A 216 13.65 -5.29 25.84
CA LYS A 216 14.06 -3.89 25.61
C LYS A 216 14.66 -3.71 24.23
N LEU A 217 15.51 -4.65 23.83
CA LEU A 217 16.10 -4.65 22.50
C LEU A 217 15.04 -4.88 21.41
N ALA A 218 14.10 -5.81 21.65
CA ALA A 218 12.97 -6.01 20.74
C ALA A 218 12.06 -4.77 20.64
N ALA A 219 11.80 -4.09 21.76
CA ALA A 219 11.08 -2.82 21.76
C ALA A 219 11.84 -1.78 20.94
N ALA A 220 13.12 -1.53 21.22
CA ALA A 220 13.93 -0.58 20.47
C ALA A 220 13.94 -0.84 18.94
N ARG A 221 14.01 -2.12 18.51
CA ARG A 221 13.89 -2.47 17.08
C ARG A 221 12.50 -2.15 16.52
N ARG A 222 11.42 -2.50 17.23
CA ARG A 222 10.04 -2.18 16.81
C ARG A 222 9.81 -0.68 16.72
N ASN A 223 10.40 0.06 17.64
CA ASN A 223 10.32 1.51 17.75
C ASN A 223 10.97 2.19 16.54
N LEU A 224 12.22 1.79 16.22
CA LEU A 224 12.90 2.28 15.02
C LEU A 224 12.11 1.91 13.76
N ALA A 225 11.60 0.69 13.68
CA ALA A 225 10.79 0.22 12.55
C ALA A 225 9.49 1.02 12.39
N LEU A 226 8.79 1.34 13.49
CA LEU A 226 7.60 2.17 13.47
C LEU A 226 7.93 3.59 13.01
N PHE A 227 9.06 4.15 13.42
CA PHE A 227 9.48 5.47 12.95
C PHE A 227 9.79 5.51 11.46
N GLN A 228 10.16 4.39 10.83
CA GLN A 228 10.31 4.32 9.37
C GLN A 228 8.97 4.44 8.62
N HIS A 229 7.83 4.51 9.33
CA HIS A 229 6.55 4.89 8.74
C HIS A 229 6.69 6.17 7.90
N HIS A 230 5.96 6.24 6.79
CA HIS A 230 6.07 7.34 5.83
C HIS A 230 5.52 8.68 6.34
N ASP A 231 4.96 8.73 7.56
CA ASP A 231 4.71 9.98 8.30
C ASP A 231 5.58 10.17 9.56
N GLY A 232 6.39 9.17 9.89
CA GLY A 232 7.37 9.22 10.98
C GLY A 232 8.65 9.93 10.53
N VAL A 233 9.54 9.18 9.87
CA VAL A 233 10.86 9.66 9.44
C VAL A 233 10.78 10.84 8.48
N THR A 234 9.71 10.96 7.70
CA THR A 234 9.44 12.07 6.79
C THR A 234 9.10 13.37 7.51
N GLY A 235 8.62 13.29 8.76
CA GLY A 235 8.24 14.44 9.57
C GLY A 235 6.91 15.10 9.17
N THR A 236 6.03 14.38 8.47
CA THR A 236 4.73 14.86 7.98
C THR A 236 3.57 14.64 8.96
N ALA A 237 3.78 13.91 10.05
CA ALA A 237 2.77 13.75 11.08
C ALA A 237 2.49 15.05 11.89
N LYS A 238 1.32 15.10 12.53
CA LYS A 238 0.92 16.17 13.46
C LYS A 238 1.86 16.24 14.67
N ASP A 239 1.95 17.41 15.30
CA ASP A 239 2.91 17.65 16.39
C ASP A 239 2.82 16.65 17.54
N HIS A 240 1.62 16.29 18.00
CA HIS A 240 1.46 15.32 19.09
C HIS A 240 1.88 13.90 18.68
N VAL A 241 1.74 13.52 17.41
CA VAL A 241 2.19 12.21 16.89
C VAL A 241 3.71 12.19 16.78
N VAL A 242 4.32 13.31 16.40
CA VAL A 242 5.79 13.47 16.40
C VAL A 242 6.35 13.41 17.80
N LEU A 243 5.65 14.03 18.77
CA LEU A 243 5.98 13.88 20.17
C LEU A 243 5.77 12.43 20.63
N ASP A 244 4.78 11.69 20.16
CA ASP A 244 4.65 10.27 20.50
C ASP A 244 5.84 9.44 19.97
N TYR A 245 6.26 9.67 18.72
CA TYR A 245 7.51 9.11 18.19
C TYR A 245 8.72 9.51 19.05
N GLY A 246 8.78 10.75 19.52
CA GLY A 246 9.92 11.28 20.28
C GLY A 246 9.98 10.87 21.76
N THR A 247 8.90 11.09 22.49
CA THR A 247 8.86 11.29 23.95
C THR A 247 8.36 10.06 24.71
N ASP A 248 7.33 9.35 24.23
CA ASP A 248 6.61 8.39 25.07
C ASP A 248 6.92 6.91 24.81
N ALA A 249 7.50 6.52 23.66
CA ALA A 249 7.69 5.09 23.40
C ALA A 249 8.97 4.65 22.68
N HIS A 250 9.71 5.52 21.96
CA HIS A 250 10.50 5.01 20.83
C HIS A 250 12.00 5.35 20.76
N PHE A 251 12.44 6.59 20.98
CA PHE A 251 13.85 6.98 20.79
C PHE A 251 14.66 7.18 22.06
N PHE A 252 14.17 7.98 23.00
CA PHE A 252 14.93 8.30 24.21
C PHE A 252 14.96 7.17 25.22
N ALA A 253 13.92 6.34 25.32
CA ALA A 253 13.95 5.15 26.16
C ALA A 253 15.02 4.14 25.69
N GLY A 254 15.17 3.97 24.38
CA GLY A 254 16.24 3.16 23.80
C GLY A 254 17.62 3.69 24.16
N LEU A 255 17.88 4.99 23.95
CA LEU A 255 19.18 5.61 24.26
C LEU A 255 19.48 5.71 25.77
N ALA A 256 18.47 6.02 26.59
CA ALA A 256 18.61 6.10 28.05
C ALA A 256 18.85 4.73 28.69
N ASP A 257 18.29 3.65 28.13
CA ASP A 257 18.53 2.29 28.61
C ASP A 257 19.94 1.75 28.29
N PHE A 258 20.70 2.43 27.41
CA PHE A 258 22.10 2.11 27.08
C PHE A 258 23.12 3.02 27.78
N HIS A 259 22.68 3.99 28.58
CA HIS A 259 23.56 4.75 29.47
C HIS A 259 23.50 4.17 30.88
N VAL A 260 24.40 3.21 31.14
CA VAL A 260 24.87 2.82 32.48
C VAL A 260 26.31 3.27 32.61
#